data_AF-A0A1E8E2H4-F1
#
_entry.id   AF-A0A1E8E2H4-F1
#
_cell.length_a   1.000
_cell.length_b   1.000
_cell.length_c   1.000
_cell.angle_alpha   90.00
_cell.angle_beta   90.00
_cell.angle_gamma   90.00
#
_symmetry.space_group_name_H-M   'P 1'
#
loop_
_entity.id
_entity.type
_entity.pdbx_description
1 polymer ?
#
loop_
_entity_poly.entity_id
_entity_poly.type
_entity_poly.pdbx_seq_one_letter_code
_entity_poly.pdbx_strand_id
1 'polypeptide(L)'
;MKIFSQSIAVVAVSILMTACANHAATSTTPTAQVEMYTSLQHRQCEPDSGLTLTEIVQRLQQAQIQVKRASVGSDGRMYAQVCGGADGKIAIVTIPQSQQKQAAALGFQPYSQIR
;
A
#
# COMPACT_ATOMS: atom_id res chain seq x y z
N MET A 1 -79.13 15.02 -32.69
CA MET A 1 -78.63 14.75 -31.32
C MET A 1 -77.28 15.43 -31.17
N LYS A 2 -77.23 16.40 -30.24
CA LYS A 2 -76.15 17.21 -29.63
C LYS A 2 -74.76 17.34 -30.27
N ILE A 3 -74.38 18.61 -30.45
CA ILE A 3 -73.05 19.20 -30.72
C ILE A 3 -72.61 19.97 -29.45
N PHE A 4 -71.30 20.19 -29.28
CA PHE A 4 -70.58 21.10 -28.34
C PHE A 4 -70.30 20.65 -26.89
N SER A 5 -69.02 20.64 -26.47
CA SER A 5 -68.37 21.69 -25.66
C SER A 5 -67.10 21.20 -24.92
N GLN A 6 -66.22 22.13 -24.54
CA GLN A 6 -64.80 22.03 -24.16
C GLN A 6 -64.45 21.42 -22.78
N SER A 7 -63.17 21.04 -22.57
CA SER A 7 -62.25 21.38 -21.42
C SER A 7 -60.98 20.48 -21.48
N ILE A 8 -59.79 20.97 -21.85
CA ILE A 8 -58.64 21.42 -21.02
C ILE A 8 -58.24 20.49 -19.84
N ALA A 9 -57.02 19.93 -19.89
CA ALA A 9 -56.04 19.80 -18.77
C ALA A 9 -54.81 18.99 -19.25
N VAL A 10 -53.75 19.62 -19.76
CA VAL A 10 -52.50 20.01 -19.06
C VAL A 10 -51.72 18.83 -18.44
N VAL A 11 -50.60 18.58 -19.13
CA VAL A 11 -49.35 17.86 -18.81
C VAL A 11 -48.96 17.86 -17.32
N ALA A 12 -48.54 16.69 -16.81
CA ALA A 12 -47.61 16.59 -15.69
C ALA A 12 -46.64 15.42 -15.92
N VAL A 13 -45.55 15.72 -16.63
CA VAL A 13 -44.36 14.85 -16.73
C VAL A 13 -43.57 15.03 -15.43
N SER A 14 -43.62 14.05 -14.55
CA SER A 14 -42.84 14.02 -13.30
C SER A 14 -41.39 13.69 -13.62
N ILE A 15 -40.58 14.73 -13.84
CA ILE A 15 -39.12 14.63 -13.93
C ILE A 15 -38.58 14.41 -12.52
N LEU A 16 -38.17 13.18 -12.21
CA LEU A 16 -37.42 12.87 -11.00
C LEU A 16 -36.04 13.53 -11.10
N MET A 17 -35.84 14.65 -10.40
CA MET A 17 -34.51 15.21 -10.18
C MET A 17 -33.71 14.27 -9.29
N THR A 18 -32.86 13.45 -9.92
CA THR A 18 -31.77 12.75 -9.24
C THR A 18 -30.67 13.78 -8.98
N ALA A 19 -30.66 14.37 -7.79
CA ALA A 19 -29.57 15.23 -7.35
C ALA A 19 -28.33 14.37 -7.10
N CYS A 20 -27.36 14.42 -8.01
CA CYS A 20 -26.01 13.96 -7.74
C CYS A 20 -25.44 14.86 -6.64
N ALA A 21 -25.47 14.41 -5.39
CA ALA A 21 -24.65 15.00 -4.35
C ALA A 21 -23.19 14.76 -4.75
N ASN A 22 -22.54 15.80 -5.28
CA ASN A 22 -21.10 15.83 -5.43
C ASN A 22 -20.50 15.77 -4.02
N HIS A 23 -20.25 14.55 -3.54
CA HIS A 23 -19.42 14.31 -2.38
C HIS A 23 -18.05 14.88 -2.74
N ALA A 24 -17.75 16.08 -2.24
CA ALA A 24 -16.41 16.61 -2.25
C ALA A 24 -15.57 15.65 -1.40
N ALA A 25 -15.01 14.64 -2.05
CA ALA A 25 -14.04 13.75 -1.46
C ALA A 25 -12.97 14.66 -0.88
N THR A 26 -12.86 14.65 0.44
CA THR A 26 -11.78 15.34 1.15
C THR A 26 -10.50 14.71 0.64
N SER A 27 -9.85 15.37 -0.31
CA SER A 27 -8.59 14.96 -0.91
C SER A 27 -7.54 14.95 0.20
N THR A 28 -7.45 13.83 0.91
CA THR A 28 -6.34 13.56 1.82
C THR A 28 -5.12 13.53 0.93
N THR A 29 -4.35 14.62 0.92
CA THR A 29 -3.12 14.73 0.13
C THR A 29 -2.31 13.47 0.40
N PRO A 30 -2.02 12.64 -0.62
CA PRO A 30 -1.26 11.42 -0.42
C PRO A 30 0.06 11.78 0.24
N THR A 31 0.25 11.37 1.49
CA THR A 31 1.55 11.55 2.16
C THR A 31 2.57 10.78 1.33
N ALA A 32 3.61 11.46 0.86
CA ALA A 32 4.65 10.82 0.06
C ALA A 32 5.21 9.61 0.80
N GLN A 33 5.32 8.48 0.10
CA GLN A 33 5.76 7.19 0.65
C GLN A 33 7.02 6.74 -0.06
N VAL A 34 7.83 5.96 0.64
CA VAL A 34 9.05 5.36 0.10
C VAL A 34 9.08 3.88 0.45
N GLU A 35 9.58 3.07 -0.48
CA GLU A 35 9.88 1.66 -0.24
C GLU A 35 11.32 1.55 0.24
N MET A 36 11.50 0.89 1.38
CA MET A 36 12.78 0.57 1.98
C MET A 36 12.92 -0.94 2.09
N TYR A 37 14.14 -1.45 2.13
CA TYR A 37 14.40 -2.86 2.32
C TYR A 37 15.52 -3.14 3.32
N THR A 38 15.53 -4.37 3.85
CA THR A 38 16.63 -4.94 4.63
C THR A 38 16.69 -6.45 4.39
N SER A 39 17.86 -7.05 4.57
CA SER A 39 18.00 -8.52 4.54
C SER A 39 17.18 -9.16 5.66
N LEU A 40 16.54 -10.29 5.35
CA LEU A 40 15.94 -11.16 6.35
C LEU A 40 16.97 -12.12 6.96
N GLN A 41 18.21 -12.19 6.46
CA GLN A 41 19.29 -13.01 7.02
C GLN A 41 18.96 -14.52 7.06
N HIS A 42 18.08 -15.00 6.17
CA HIS A 42 17.77 -16.42 6.02
C HIS A 42 18.97 -17.18 5.44
N ARG A 43 19.06 -18.45 5.81
CA ARG A 43 20.07 -19.41 5.39
C ARG A 43 19.42 -20.56 4.61
N GLN A 44 20.06 -20.95 3.53
CA GLN A 44 19.64 -22.07 2.70
C GLN A 44 19.66 -23.38 3.49
N CYS A 45 18.66 -24.25 3.27
CA CYS A 45 18.43 -25.49 4.01
C CYS A 45 18.03 -25.32 5.50
N GLU A 46 17.85 -24.08 5.99
CA GLU A 46 17.49 -23.79 7.38
C GLU A 46 16.16 -23.00 7.43
N PRO A 47 15.00 -23.68 7.42
CA PRO A 47 13.69 -23.02 7.23
C PRO A 47 13.31 -22.01 8.32
N ASP A 48 13.87 -22.15 9.52
CA ASP A 48 13.59 -21.27 10.68
C ASP A 48 14.72 -20.28 10.96
N SER A 49 15.64 -20.07 10.01
CA SER A 49 16.74 -19.12 10.15
C SER A 49 16.33 -17.69 9.79
N GLY A 50 17.10 -16.72 10.31
CA GLY A 50 16.90 -15.31 10.00
C GLY A 50 15.72 -14.67 10.73
N LEU A 51 15.29 -13.54 10.20
CA LEU A 51 14.21 -12.70 10.73
C LEU A 51 12.93 -12.94 9.94
N THR A 52 11.81 -12.87 10.63
CA THR A 52 10.47 -12.87 10.05
C THR A 52 10.06 -11.46 9.62
N LEU A 53 9.11 -11.36 8.69
CA LEU A 53 8.53 -10.07 8.30
C LEU A 53 7.88 -9.36 9.51
N THR A 54 7.29 -10.12 10.44
CA THR A 54 6.67 -9.61 11.67
C THR A 54 7.70 -8.94 12.58
N GLU A 55 8.85 -9.58 12.83
CA GLU A 55 9.92 -8.99 13.65
C GLU A 55 10.47 -7.71 13.03
N ILE A 56 10.62 -7.67 11.71
CA ILE A 56 11.02 -6.47 10.98
C ILE A 56 10.02 -5.33 11.17
N VAL A 57 8.72 -5.61 11.02
CA VAL A 57 7.66 -4.61 11.22
C VAL A 57 7.63 -4.13 12.67
N GLN A 58 7.73 -5.04 13.64
CA GLN A 58 7.79 -4.70 15.06
C GLN A 58 8.98 -3.81 15.38
N ARG A 59 10.17 -4.09 14.83
CA ARG A 59 11.37 -3.27 15.02
C ARG A 59 11.18 -1.83 14.52
N LEU A 60 10.52 -1.65 13.38
CA LEU A 60 10.18 -0.31 12.85
C LEU A 60 9.15 0.40 13.74
N GLN A 61 8.11 -0.32 14.18
CA GLN A 61 7.07 0.23 15.04
C GLN A 61 7.61 0.63 16.43
N GLN A 62 8.52 -0.15 17.02
CA GLN A 62 9.22 0.19 18.26
C GLN A 62 10.05 1.46 18.12
N ALA A 63 10.58 1.73 16.93
CA ALA A 63 11.21 2.99 16.59
C ALA A 63 10.21 4.10 16.19
N GLN A 64 8.91 3.91 16.41
CA GLN A 64 7.85 4.86 16.05
C GLN A 64 7.75 5.16 14.53
N ILE A 65 8.25 4.25 13.68
CA ILE A 65 8.10 4.31 12.22
C ILE A 65 6.79 3.63 11.82
N GLN A 66 5.96 4.33 11.06
CA GLN A 66 4.70 3.78 10.55
C GLN A 66 4.96 2.91 9.33
N VAL A 67 4.59 1.63 9.41
CA VAL A 67 4.61 0.72 8.26
C VAL A 67 3.24 0.71 7.59
N LYS A 68 3.19 1.09 6.31
CA LYS A 68 1.95 1.10 5.51
C LYS A 68 1.71 -0.21 4.78
N ARG A 69 2.79 -0.83 4.30
CA ARG A 69 2.79 -2.16 3.67
C ARG A 69 4.11 -2.86 3.97
N ALA A 70 4.08 -4.18 4.01
CA ALA A 70 5.27 -5.01 4.15
C ALA A 70 5.12 -6.27 3.30
N SER A 71 6.21 -6.71 2.67
CA SER A 71 6.27 -7.96 1.90
C SER A 71 7.66 -8.56 1.97
N VAL A 72 7.77 -9.83 1.57
CA VAL A 72 9.06 -10.50 1.36
C VAL A 72 9.38 -10.50 -0.13
N GLY A 73 10.62 -10.22 -0.47
CA GLY A 73 11.15 -10.27 -1.83
C GLY A 73 12.55 -10.89 -1.88
N SER A 74 13.25 -10.65 -2.99
CA SER A 74 14.66 -11.01 -3.18
C SER A 74 15.46 -9.74 -3.49
N ASP A 75 16.72 -9.72 -3.09
CA ASP A 75 17.69 -8.66 -3.43
C ASP A 75 18.16 -8.67 -4.91
N GLY A 76 17.65 -9.61 -5.71
CA GLY A 76 17.96 -9.73 -7.14
C GLY A 76 19.35 -10.33 -7.43
N ARG A 77 20.12 -10.73 -6.42
CA ARG A 77 21.43 -11.34 -6.59
C ARG A 77 21.33 -12.84 -6.80
N MET A 78 22.29 -13.39 -7.54
CA MET A 78 22.46 -14.84 -7.65
C MET A 78 23.24 -15.37 -6.44
N TYR A 79 22.75 -16.45 -5.84
CA TYR A 79 23.39 -17.15 -4.74
C TYR A 79 23.73 -18.59 -5.14
N ALA A 80 24.93 -19.03 -4.76
CA ALA A 80 25.30 -20.44 -4.88
C ALA A 80 24.41 -21.29 -3.98
N GLN A 81 23.98 -22.45 -4.47
CA GLN A 81 23.06 -23.34 -3.75
C GLN A 81 23.84 -24.28 -2.83
N VAL A 82 24.15 -23.80 -1.63
CA VAL A 82 24.90 -24.51 -0.59
C VAL A 82 24.24 -24.30 0.77
N CYS A 83 24.03 -25.38 1.52
CA CYS A 83 23.41 -25.27 2.84
C CYS A 83 24.21 -24.35 3.78
N GLY A 84 23.49 -23.52 4.54
CA GLY A 84 24.07 -22.49 5.42
C GLY A 84 24.45 -21.17 4.73
N GLY A 85 24.44 -21.13 3.39
CA GLY A 85 24.63 -19.91 2.60
C GLY A 85 23.43 -18.96 2.68
N ALA A 86 23.60 -17.68 2.35
CA ALA A 86 22.50 -16.72 2.28
C ALA A 86 21.55 -17.03 1.10
N ASP A 87 20.27 -16.71 1.24
CA ASP A 87 19.25 -17.00 0.22
C ASP A 87 18.73 -15.75 -0.53
N GLY A 88 19.25 -14.56 -0.18
CA GLY A 88 18.87 -13.29 -0.79
C GLY A 88 17.49 -12.76 -0.41
N LYS A 89 16.79 -13.36 0.57
CA LYS A 89 15.48 -12.87 1.00
C LYS A 89 15.60 -11.53 1.73
N ILE A 90 14.72 -10.60 1.38
CA ILE A 90 14.63 -9.26 1.96
C ILE A 90 13.21 -8.96 2.44
N ALA A 91 13.08 -8.14 3.48
CA ALA A 91 11.84 -7.46 3.79
C ALA A 91 11.79 -6.17 2.98
N ILE A 92 10.66 -5.92 2.33
CA ILE A 92 10.34 -4.66 1.66
C ILE A 92 9.22 -3.99 2.45
N VAL A 93 9.43 -2.76 2.89
CA VAL A 93 8.47 -2.00 3.69
C VAL A 93 8.17 -0.66 3.04
N THR A 94 6.89 -0.30 2.97
CA THR A 94 6.46 1.03 2.56
C THR A 94 6.24 1.88 3.81
N ILE A 95 6.95 3.01 3.91
CA ILE A 95 6.89 3.94 5.05
C ILE A 95 6.66 5.38 4.55
N PRO A 96 6.20 6.31 5.40
CA PRO A 96 6.21 7.73 5.07
C PRO A 96 7.62 8.20 4.70
N GLN A 97 7.75 8.99 3.63
CA GLN A 97 9.05 9.49 3.17
C GLN A 97 9.76 10.34 4.23
N SER A 98 9.01 11.03 5.09
CA SER A 98 9.56 11.79 6.23
C SER A 98 10.34 10.91 7.24
N GLN A 99 10.08 9.60 7.28
CA GLN A 99 10.70 8.65 8.20
C GLN A 99 11.87 7.88 7.56
N GLN A 100 12.20 8.17 6.30
CA GLN A 100 13.26 7.48 5.56
C GLN A 100 14.61 7.49 6.29
N LYS A 101 15.04 8.66 6.78
CA LYS A 101 16.32 8.80 7.50
C LYS A 101 16.36 7.97 8.79
N GLN A 102 15.22 7.87 9.48
CA GLN A 102 15.11 7.08 10.70
C GLN A 102 15.19 5.58 10.41
N ALA A 103 14.51 5.11 9.36
CA ALA A 103 14.64 3.73 8.90
C ALA A 103 16.07 3.42 8.44
N ALA A 104 16.73 4.37 7.77
CA ALA A 104 18.13 4.23 7.36
C ALA A 104 19.08 4.09 8.55
N ALA A 105 18.84 4.80 9.65
CA ALA A 105 19.60 4.65 10.90
C ALA A 105 19.43 3.24 11.53
N LEU A 106 18.36 2.51 11.20
CA LEU A 106 18.15 1.11 11.61
C LEU A 106 18.77 0.10 10.63
N GLY A 107 19.44 0.56 9.57
CA GLY A 107 20.08 -0.29 8.57
C GLY A 107 19.23 -0.60 7.33
N PHE A 108 18.08 0.06 7.16
CA PHE A 108 17.29 -0.09 5.94
C PHE A 108 17.86 0.76 4.80
N GLN A 109 17.68 0.30 3.57
CA GLN A 109 18.13 1.00 2.36
C GLN A 109 16.93 1.28 1.44
N PRO A 110 16.94 2.35 0.62
CA PRO A 110 15.90 2.58 -0.37
C PRO A 110 15.81 1.42 -1.36
N TYR A 111 14.62 0.87 -1.57
CA TYR A 111 14.42 -0.27 -2.47
C TYR A 111 14.71 0.05 -3.94
N SER A 112 14.60 1.33 -4.33
CA SER A 112 14.99 1.82 -5.65
C SER A 112 16.49 1.63 -5.98
N GLN A 113 17.34 1.28 -5.02
CA GLN A 113 18.76 0.98 -5.28
C GLN A 113 18.98 -0.41 -5.90
N ILE A 114 17.98 -1.30 -5.81
CA ILE A 114 18.08 -2.69 -6.27
C ILE A 114 16.89 -3.10 -7.16
N ARG A 115 16.14 -2.12 -7.66
CA ARG A 115 14.98 -2.30 -8.53
C ARG A 115 15.18 -1.59 -9.86
#